data_AF-A0A2H1L772-F1
#
_entry.id   AF-A0A2H1L772-F1
#
_cell.length_a   1.000
_cell.length_b   1.000
_cell.length_c   1.000
_cell.angle_alpha   90.00
_cell.angle_beta   90.00
_cell.angle_gamma   90.00
#
_symmetry.space_group_name_H-M   'P 1'
#
loop_
_entity.id
_entity.type
_entity.pdbx_description
1 polymer ?
#
loop_
_entity_poly.entity_id
_entity_poly.type
_entity_poly.pdbx_seq_one_letter_code
_entity_poly.pdbx_strand_id
1 'polypeptide(L)'
;MNLRSALPSRVHRAARPQAASGSGWYAVYASVLVGTVVGMPLVRGAALGLGQPSVLPLLEAPPVALLSVGFAAIVAVATVVGGTAGPAVLSPFLTVHLGGNHLSRARTLLRPFLLSAVVLVSACLLVAGTVGWTLWSADAVDGRSAVMLLLTAACGAWIVSVFWLVGQVCTARTRTALVLAVGVVGTAASLPPVSLSPVPWSATVAGAVLWTVCALLSALTVPRLLVRLRGDDLLNHARRRDLAAAAGTSGEIGHALSTFRPLPRVGRGLSAVRARVPFILTIVRRDIVGALRTPVRGAVGLAGVLASGALIVLSFAMPAGVMWAAAAAAAIVGFASLGVVSDGFRYAAAGAGRPPLHGVSTARLMAAHGALPALLVVLAAAVGVGVGILAGAPVGAVPGATACLALLGLVRACDSARGPLPVRLLTPVQSPVGDFAGAAVALWQVEAVVLSLGITIGLSYAVSASLWTLGAVPLVGCALVLRTRRRLRS
;
A
#
# COMPACT_ATOMS: atom_id res chain seq x y z
N MET A 1 41.01 -29.02 13.90
CA MET A 1 39.70 -29.71 13.96
C MET A 1 38.78 -28.87 14.86
N ASN A 2 37.89 -28.08 14.26
CA ASN A 2 37.33 -26.85 14.87
C ASN A 2 35.98 -27.07 15.58
N LEU A 3 35.98 -27.08 16.91
CA LEU A 3 34.79 -27.14 17.77
C LEU A 3 34.05 -25.79 17.95
N ARG A 4 34.49 -24.70 17.30
CA ARG A 4 33.92 -23.35 17.49
C ARG A 4 32.75 -22.97 16.57
N SER A 5 32.40 -23.79 15.58
CA SER A 5 31.28 -23.49 14.66
C SER A 5 29.91 -23.99 15.13
N ALA A 6 29.83 -24.84 16.16
CA ALA A 6 28.57 -25.45 16.59
C ALA A 6 27.76 -24.62 17.60
N LEU A 7 28.43 -23.78 18.41
CA LEU A 7 27.82 -23.03 19.51
C LEU A 7 26.77 -21.97 19.09
N PRO A 8 26.96 -21.17 18.01
CA PRO A 8 25.96 -20.17 17.61
C PRO A 8 24.64 -20.81 17.15
N SER A 9 24.72 -22.00 16.53
CA SER A 9 23.54 -22.71 16.02
C SER A 9 22.66 -23.33 17.11
N ARG A 10 23.26 -23.60 18.29
CA ARG A 10 22.57 -24.14 19.46
C ARG A 10 21.92 -23.04 20.31
N VAL A 11 22.60 -21.90 20.49
CA VAL A 11 22.03 -20.75 21.20
C VAL A 11 20.87 -20.11 20.41
N HIS A 12 20.98 -20.05 19.07
CA HIS A 12 19.89 -19.57 18.22
C HIS A 12 18.68 -20.52 18.18
N ARG A 13 18.89 -21.82 18.47
CA ARG A 13 17.81 -22.79 18.66
C ARG A 13 17.16 -22.68 20.04
N ALA A 14 17.94 -22.36 21.08
CA ALA A 14 17.45 -22.20 22.44
C ALA A 14 16.69 -20.88 22.68
N ALA A 15 16.99 -19.81 21.93
CA ALA A 15 16.30 -18.52 22.02
C ALA A 15 15.03 -18.41 21.17
N ARG A 16 14.67 -19.46 20.41
CA ARG A 16 13.31 -19.54 19.85
C ARG A 16 12.37 -19.88 20.99
N PRO A 17 11.29 -19.10 21.21
CA PRO A 17 10.18 -19.59 22.00
C PRO A 17 9.80 -20.98 21.45
N GLN A 18 9.70 -21.98 22.32
CA GLN A 18 9.23 -23.34 22.01
C GLN A 18 7.74 -23.35 21.59
N ALA A 19 7.26 -22.31 20.91
CA ALA A 19 5.96 -22.29 20.26
C ALA A 19 6.07 -23.07 18.94
N ALA A 20 5.78 -24.37 19.05
CA ALA A 20 5.39 -25.31 18.00
C ALA A 20 6.40 -25.60 16.89
N SER A 21 7.03 -26.77 16.99
CA SER A 21 7.57 -27.55 15.87
C SER A 21 6.53 -27.89 14.79
N GLY A 22 5.23 -27.61 15.03
CA GLY A 22 4.14 -27.64 14.04
C GLY A 22 3.84 -26.31 13.34
N SER A 23 4.51 -25.21 13.70
CA SER A 23 4.18 -23.85 13.21
C SER A 23 4.40 -23.64 11.71
N GLY A 24 5.38 -24.31 11.11
CA GLY A 24 5.66 -24.22 9.68
C GLY A 24 4.56 -24.85 8.83
N TRP A 25 4.14 -26.07 9.18
CA TRP A 25 3.07 -26.78 8.46
C TRP A 25 1.71 -26.14 8.66
N TYR A 26 1.43 -25.64 9.87
CA TYR A 26 0.21 -24.86 10.12
C TYR A 26 0.18 -23.58 9.28
N ALA A 27 1.30 -22.85 9.18
CA ALA A 27 1.37 -21.66 8.34
C ALA A 27 1.17 -21.98 6.85
N VAL A 28 1.74 -23.09 6.37
CA VAL A 28 1.54 -23.56 4.99
C VAL A 28 0.07 -23.93 4.77
N TYR A 29 -0.52 -24.74 5.65
CA TYR A 29 -1.94 -25.12 5.60
C TYR A 29 -2.85 -23.88 5.61
N ALA A 30 -2.65 -22.95 6.55
CA ALA A 30 -3.42 -21.72 6.64
C ALA A 30 -3.25 -20.86 5.37
N SER A 31 -2.05 -20.77 4.81
CA SER A 31 -1.80 -20.04 3.57
C SER A 31 -2.51 -20.66 2.37
N VAL A 32 -2.51 -22.00 2.26
CA VAL A 32 -3.24 -22.73 1.22
C VAL A 32 -4.75 -22.51 1.39
N LEU A 33 -5.27 -22.64 2.61
CA LEU A 33 -6.69 -22.47 2.89
C LEU A 33 -7.15 -21.04 2.57
N VAL A 34 -6.41 -20.01 3.00
CA VAL A 34 -6.70 -18.61 2.65
C VAL A 34 -6.59 -18.38 1.14
N GLY A 35 -5.55 -18.91 0.51
CA GLY A 35 -5.36 -18.82 -0.95
C GLY A 35 -6.53 -19.42 -1.73
N THR A 36 -7.03 -20.58 -1.32
CA THR A 36 -8.15 -21.26 -1.98
C THR A 36 -9.49 -20.62 -1.65
N VAL A 37 -9.79 -20.35 -0.38
CA VAL A 37 -11.10 -19.85 0.05
C VAL A 37 -11.30 -18.38 -0.30
N VAL A 38 -10.25 -17.56 -0.20
CA VAL A 38 -10.33 -16.11 -0.45
C VAL A 38 -9.70 -15.75 -1.79
N GLY A 39 -8.51 -16.28 -2.08
CA GLY A 39 -7.77 -15.93 -3.30
C GLY A 39 -8.46 -16.43 -4.58
N MET A 40 -8.92 -17.68 -4.62
CA MET A 40 -9.51 -18.26 -5.83
C MET A 40 -10.81 -17.54 -6.26
N PRO A 41 -11.78 -17.22 -5.38
CA PRO A 41 -12.95 -16.43 -5.78
C PRO A 41 -12.60 -15.02 -6.27
N LEU A 42 -11.59 -14.38 -5.68
CA LEU A 42 -11.12 -13.07 -6.13
C LEU A 42 -10.47 -13.15 -7.52
N VAL A 43 -9.61 -14.13 -7.74
CA VAL A 43 -8.98 -14.41 -9.05
C VAL A 43 -10.04 -14.72 -10.10
N ARG A 44 -11.01 -15.57 -9.77
CA ARG A 44 -12.12 -15.89 -10.67
C ARG A 44 -12.99 -14.68 -10.96
N GLY A 45 -13.35 -13.90 -9.95
CA GLY A 45 -14.13 -12.67 -10.12
C GLY A 45 -13.41 -11.65 -11.00
N ALA A 46 -12.10 -11.50 -10.81
CA ALA A 46 -11.27 -10.65 -11.66
C ALA A 46 -11.24 -11.17 -13.10
N ALA A 47 -11.05 -12.48 -13.29
CA ALA A 47 -11.06 -13.08 -14.62
C ALA A 47 -12.40 -12.91 -15.35
N LEU A 48 -13.52 -13.11 -14.65
CA LEU A 48 -14.86 -12.88 -15.20
C LEU A 48 -15.11 -11.41 -15.54
N GLY A 49 -14.60 -10.47 -14.73
CA GLY A 49 -14.71 -9.04 -15.02
C GLY A 49 -13.86 -8.61 -16.22
N LEU A 50 -12.65 -9.15 -16.33
CA LEU A 50 -11.71 -8.88 -17.42
C LEU A 50 -12.16 -9.50 -18.75
N GLY A 51 -12.82 -10.66 -18.71
CA GLY A 51 -13.36 -11.36 -19.89
C GLY A 51 -14.65 -10.75 -20.46
N GLN A 52 -15.13 -9.62 -19.92
CA GLN A 52 -16.31 -8.97 -20.50
C GLN A 52 -16.01 -8.39 -21.88
N PRO A 53 -16.92 -8.50 -22.86
CA PRO A 53 -16.70 -7.98 -24.23
C PRO A 53 -16.37 -6.48 -24.29
N SER A 54 -16.85 -5.70 -23.31
CA SER A 54 -16.56 -4.27 -23.20
C SER A 54 -15.15 -3.96 -22.71
N VAL A 55 -14.45 -4.95 -22.14
CA VAL A 55 -13.11 -4.81 -21.54
C VAL A 55 -12.01 -5.32 -22.47
N LEU A 56 -12.28 -6.37 -23.25
CA LEU A 56 -11.28 -7.00 -24.12
C LEU A 56 -10.56 -5.99 -25.04
N PRO A 57 -11.24 -5.04 -25.72
CA PRO A 57 -10.54 -4.07 -26.57
C PRO A 57 -9.53 -3.20 -25.82
N LEU A 58 -9.82 -2.87 -24.55
CA LEU A 58 -8.92 -2.09 -23.70
C LEU A 58 -7.67 -2.90 -23.30
N LEU A 59 -7.80 -4.21 -23.16
CA LEU A 59 -6.68 -5.10 -22.82
C LEU A 59 -5.83 -5.46 -24.03
N GLU A 60 -6.44 -5.56 -25.22
CA GLU A 60 -5.76 -5.79 -26.50
C GLU A 60 -4.94 -4.57 -26.93
N ALA A 61 -5.52 -3.37 -26.81
CA ALA A 61 -4.88 -2.10 -27.19
C ALA A 61 -4.83 -1.12 -26.00
N PRO A 62 -4.05 -1.41 -24.94
CA PRO A 62 -4.03 -0.56 -23.78
C PRO A 62 -3.35 0.78 -24.08
N PRO A 63 -3.76 1.86 -23.38
CA PRO A 63 -3.12 3.16 -23.52
C PRO A 63 -1.66 3.10 -23.03
N VAL A 64 -0.72 3.00 -23.97
CA VAL A 64 0.73 2.86 -23.72
C VAL A 64 1.25 3.92 -22.75
N ALA A 65 0.79 5.16 -22.90
CA ALA A 65 1.13 6.28 -22.03
C ALA A 65 0.82 6.00 -20.54
N LEU A 66 -0.35 5.41 -20.26
CA LEU A 66 -0.79 5.10 -18.89
C LEU A 66 0.09 4.01 -18.27
N LEU A 67 0.50 3.03 -19.07
CA LEU A 67 1.30 1.91 -18.58
C LEU A 67 2.74 2.35 -18.26
N SER A 68 3.35 3.23 -19.05
CA SER A 68 4.68 3.81 -18.76
C SER A 68 4.67 4.62 -17.45
N VAL A 69 3.67 5.49 -17.29
CA VAL A 69 3.49 6.29 -16.06
C VAL A 69 3.19 5.39 -14.86
N GLY A 70 2.34 4.37 -15.04
CA GLY A 70 2.00 3.40 -14.00
C GLY A 70 3.22 2.60 -13.53
N PHE A 71 4.04 2.10 -14.46
CA PHE A 71 5.27 1.40 -14.12
C PHE A 71 6.26 2.30 -13.39
N ALA A 72 6.48 3.53 -13.87
CA ALA A 72 7.31 4.52 -13.20
C ALA A 72 6.82 4.84 -11.77
N ALA A 73 5.51 4.94 -11.58
CA ALA A 73 4.91 5.12 -10.26
C ALA A 73 5.19 3.92 -9.34
N ILE A 74 5.08 2.68 -9.83
CA ILE A 74 5.40 1.46 -9.06
C ILE A 74 6.88 1.46 -8.67
N VAL A 75 7.78 1.77 -9.60
CA VAL A 75 9.24 1.86 -9.35
C VAL A 75 9.55 2.95 -8.33
N ALA A 76 8.91 4.12 -8.44
CA ALA A 76 9.04 5.21 -7.47
C ALA A 76 8.57 4.78 -6.07
N VAL A 77 7.40 4.13 -5.96
CA VAL A 77 6.88 3.61 -4.69
C VAL A 77 7.82 2.57 -4.09
N ALA A 78 8.27 1.59 -4.89
CA ALA A 78 9.22 0.57 -4.45
C ALA A 78 10.51 1.20 -3.90
N THR A 79 11.03 2.22 -4.60
CA THR A 79 12.19 3.00 -4.17
C THR A 79 11.95 3.71 -2.84
N VAL A 80 10.79 4.35 -2.64
CA VAL A 80 10.42 5.00 -1.37
C VAL A 80 10.32 3.99 -0.24
N VAL A 81 9.60 2.89 -0.48
CA VAL A 81 9.38 1.80 0.48
C VAL A 81 10.69 1.14 0.87
N GLY A 82 11.63 0.98 -0.05
CA GLY A 82 12.96 0.43 0.24
C GLY A 82 13.72 1.17 1.32
N GLY A 83 13.56 2.50 1.36
CA GLY A 83 14.19 3.35 2.37
C GLY A 83 13.60 3.23 3.78
N THR A 84 12.44 2.61 3.94
CA THR A 84 11.77 2.41 5.25
C THR A 84 11.68 0.93 5.64
N ALA A 85 11.32 0.09 4.67
CA ALA A 85 11.18 -1.36 4.77
C ALA A 85 11.91 -2.02 3.60
N GLY A 86 13.24 -2.12 3.72
CA GLY A 86 14.09 -2.72 2.68
C GLY A 86 13.90 -4.24 2.52
N PRO A 87 14.17 -4.80 1.32
CA PRO A 87 14.01 -6.23 1.05
C PRO A 87 15.12 -7.11 1.65
N ALA A 88 16.33 -6.55 1.83
CA ALA A 88 17.49 -7.31 2.31
C ALA A 88 17.67 -7.13 3.83
N VAL A 89 16.84 -7.79 4.63
CA VAL A 89 16.84 -7.68 6.09
C VAL A 89 16.99 -9.06 6.74
N LEU A 90 17.93 -9.15 7.69
CA LEU A 90 18.13 -10.30 8.57
C LEU A 90 17.55 -10.01 9.95
N SER A 91 17.44 -11.04 10.81
CA SER A 91 17.09 -10.83 12.22
C SER A 91 18.14 -9.93 12.91
N PRO A 92 17.78 -9.12 13.93
CA PRO A 92 18.72 -8.23 14.61
C PRO A 92 20.00 -8.93 15.09
N PHE A 93 19.85 -10.12 15.67
CA PHE A 93 20.96 -10.95 16.14
C PHE A 93 21.95 -11.30 15.01
N LEU A 94 21.44 -11.81 13.88
CA LEU A 94 22.24 -12.15 12.70
C LEU A 94 22.87 -10.91 12.06
N THR A 95 22.21 -9.75 12.08
CA THR A 95 22.77 -8.51 11.53
C THR A 95 24.00 -8.06 12.32
N VAL A 96 23.98 -8.16 13.66
CA VAL A 96 25.15 -7.82 14.49
C VAL A 96 26.29 -8.83 14.28
N HIS A 97 25.98 -10.12 14.29
CA HIS A 97 27.00 -11.17 14.18
C HIS A 97 27.62 -11.26 12.78
N LEU A 98 26.80 -11.23 11.72
CA LEU A 98 27.28 -11.31 10.35
C LEU A 98 27.79 -9.96 9.82
N GLY A 99 27.34 -8.84 10.40
CA GLY A 99 27.81 -7.51 10.03
C GLY A 99 29.26 -7.23 10.43
N GLY A 100 29.75 -7.87 11.49
CA GLY A 100 31.13 -7.78 11.96
C GLY A 100 32.09 -8.85 11.43
N ASN A 101 31.58 -9.87 10.72
CA ASN A 101 32.40 -10.94 10.17
C ASN A 101 32.98 -10.59 8.79
N HIS A 102 34.09 -11.22 8.40
CA HIS A 102 34.74 -11.06 7.09
C HIS A 102 33.95 -11.63 5.89
N LEU A 103 32.74 -12.17 6.13
CA LEU A 103 31.92 -12.73 5.06
C LEU A 103 31.38 -11.61 4.17
N SER A 104 31.42 -11.81 2.85
CA SER A 104 30.90 -10.80 1.92
C SER A 104 29.41 -10.59 2.11
N ARG A 105 29.00 -9.33 2.32
CA ARG A 105 27.58 -8.94 2.48
C ARG A 105 26.72 -9.39 1.31
N ALA A 106 27.28 -9.46 0.11
CA ALA A 106 26.62 -10.01 -1.06
C ALA A 106 26.13 -11.44 -0.82
N ARG A 107 26.95 -12.34 -0.26
CA ARG A 107 26.55 -13.74 -0.03
C ARG A 107 25.54 -13.88 1.11
N THR A 108 25.69 -13.10 2.17
CA THR A 108 24.81 -13.20 3.36
C THR A 108 23.44 -12.58 3.14
N LEU A 109 23.35 -11.50 2.36
CA LEU A 109 22.10 -10.75 2.12
C LEU A 109 21.39 -11.11 0.82
N LEU A 110 22.00 -11.89 -0.07
CA LEU A 110 21.36 -12.30 -1.33
C LEU A 110 20.12 -13.16 -1.08
N ARG A 111 20.19 -14.13 -0.17
CA ARG A 111 19.04 -15.00 0.15
C ARG A 111 17.80 -14.23 0.62
N PRO A 112 17.86 -13.35 1.65
CA PRO A 112 16.67 -12.61 2.07
C PRO A 112 16.15 -11.65 0.99
N PHE A 113 17.05 -11.08 0.17
CA PHE A 113 16.63 -10.29 -0.99
C PHE A 113 15.86 -11.15 -2.01
N LEU A 114 16.42 -12.30 -2.42
CA LEU A 114 15.79 -13.19 -3.39
C LEU A 114 14.43 -13.71 -2.89
N LEU A 115 14.30 -14.04 -1.60
CA LEU A 115 13.00 -14.41 -1.03
C LEU A 115 11.97 -13.28 -1.17
N SER A 116 12.36 -12.05 -0.87
CA SER A 116 11.48 -10.89 -1.02
C SER A 116 11.14 -10.60 -2.48
N ALA A 117 12.11 -10.75 -3.38
CA ALA A 117 11.92 -10.60 -4.82
C ALA A 117 10.99 -11.67 -5.40
N VAL A 118 11.15 -12.94 -4.99
CA VAL A 118 10.27 -14.05 -5.40
C VAL A 118 8.83 -13.76 -4.99
N VAL A 119 8.58 -13.31 -3.76
CA VAL A 119 7.22 -12.96 -3.33
C VAL A 119 6.60 -11.87 -4.22
N LEU A 120 7.36 -10.82 -4.54
CA LEU A 120 6.90 -9.74 -5.42
C LEU A 120 6.65 -10.25 -6.85
N VAL A 121 7.59 -11.00 -7.42
CA VAL A 121 7.49 -11.58 -8.77
C VAL A 121 6.30 -12.53 -8.86
N SER A 122 6.09 -13.41 -7.87
CA SER A 122 4.95 -14.32 -7.81
C SER A 122 3.62 -13.57 -7.74
N ALA A 123 3.53 -12.49 -6.96
CA ALA A 123 2.33 -11.66 -6.90
C ALA A 123 2.03 -10.99 -8.25
N CYS A 124 3.05 -10.45 -8.93
CA CYS A 124 2.89 -9.86 -10.26
C CYS A 124 2.54 -10.92 -11.32
N LEU A 125 3.14 -12.11 -11.26
CA LEU A 125 2.84 -13.22 -12.15
C LEU A 125 1.42 -13.74 -11.97
N LEU A 126 0.88 -13.72 -10.75
CA LEU A 126 -0.52 -14.08 -10.51
C LEU A 126 -1.44 -13.09 -11.23
N VAL A 127 -1.20 -11.78 -11.10
CA VAL A 127 -1.98 -10.75 -11.81
C VAL A 127 -1.83 -10.87 -13.32
N ALA A 128 -0.60 -10.97 -13.83
CA ALA A 128 -0.34 -11.12 -15.26
C ALA A 128 -0.93 -12.41 -15.82
N GLY A 129 -0.87 -13.50 -15.06
CA GLY A 129 -1.46 -14.79 -15.40
C GLY A 129 -2.97 -14.73 -15.45
N THR A 130 -3.63 -14.01 -14.53
CA THR A 130 -5.08 -13.78 -14.63
C THR A 130 -5.46 -13.05 -15.90
N VAL A 131 -4.72 -12.00 -16.27
CA VAL A 131 -5.01 -11.25 -17.51
C VAL A 131 -4.70 -12.08 -18.76
N GLY A 132 -3.52 -12.72 -18.81
CA GLY A 132 -3.12 -13.57 -19.93
C GLY A 132 -4.07 -14.74 -20.13
N TRP A 133 -4.51 -15.38 -19.04
CA TRP A 133 -5.54 -16.43 -19.09
C TRP A 133 -6.85 -15.91 -19.67
N THR A 134 -7.33 -14.75 -19.22
CA THR A 134 -8.59 -14.19 -19.75
C THR A 134 -8.53 -13.88 -21.23
N LEU A 135 -7.45 -13.25 -21.70
CA LEU A 135 -7.27 -12.92 -23.11
C LEU A 135 -7.16 -14.19 -23.96
N TRP A 136 -6.42 -15.19 -23.49
CA TRP A 136 -6.29 -16.47 -24.19
C TRP A 136 -7.61 -17.24 -24.24
N SER A 137 -8.35 -17.29 -23.13
CA SER A 137 -9.66 -17.98 -23.08
C SER A 137 -10.76 -17.30 -23.89
N ALA A 138 -10.57 -16.03 -24.26
CA ALA A 138 -11.48 -15.26 -25.09
C ALA A 138 -11.05 -15.26 -26.57
N ASP A 139 -10.05 -16.06 -26.94
CA ASP A 139 -9.43 -16.09 -28.28
C ASP A 139 -8.93 -14.71 -28.76
N ALA A 140 -8.67 -13.79 -27.82
CA ALA A 140 -8.17 -12.45 -28.11
C ALA A 140 -6.65 -12.41 -28.36
N VAL A 141 -5.92 -13.38 -27.81
CA VAL A 141 -4.46 -13.52 -28.01
C VAL A 141 -4.03 -14.97 -28.13
N ASP A 142 -3.02 -15.21 -28.97
CA ASP A 142 -2.37 -16.52 -29.05
C ASP A 142 -1.65 -16.89 -27.75
N GLY A 143 -1.48 -18.19 -27.50
CA GLY A 143 -0.75 -18.70 -26.33
C GLY A 143 0.68 -18.15 -26.23
N ARG A 144 1.34 -17.86 -27.37
CA ARG A 144 2.65 -17.21 -27.40
C ARG A 144 2.63 -15.81 -26.77
N SER A 145 1.63 -15.00 -27.08
CA SER A 145 1.47 -13.64 -26.56
C SER A 145 1.21 -13.65 -25.05
N ALA A 146 0.41 -14.62 -24.58
CA ALA A 146 0.19 -14.84 -23.14
C ALA A 146 1.49 -15.21 -22.40
N VAL A 147 2.33 -16.07 -22.98
CA VAL A 147 3.65 -16.39 -22.41
C VAL A 147 4.58 -15.17 -22.40
N MET A 148 4.57 -14.37 -23.46
CA MET A 148 5.37 -13.14 -23.51
C MET A 148 4.94 -12.14 -22.42
N LEU A 149 3.65 -11.99 -22.17
CA LEU A 149 3.11 -11.16 -21.08
C LEU A 149 3.59 -11.62 -19.70
N LEU A 150 3.64 -12.93 -19.45
CA LEU A 150 4.17 -13.48 -18.20
C LEU A 150 5.67 -13.18 -18.04
N LEU A 151 6.44 -13.36 -19.11
CA LEU A 151 7.89 -13.10 -19.11
C LEU A 151 8.20 -11.64 -18.84
N THR A 152 7.53 -10.72 -19.54
CA THR A 152 7.70 -9.28 -19.35
C THR A 152 7.24 -8.83 -17.96
N ALA A 153 6.14 -9.37 -17.43
CA ALA A 153 5.69 -9.11 -16.08
C ALA A 153 6.71 -9.57 -15.02
N ALA A 154 7.29 -10.76 -15.19
CA ALA A 154 8.36 -11.25 -14.31
C ALA A 154 9.59 -10.34 -14.35
N CYS A 155 10.03 -9.94 -15.55
CA CYS A 155 11.16 -9.03 -15.73
C CYS A 155 10.91 -7.66 -15.11
N GLY A 156 9.72 -7.09 -15.32
CA GLY A 156 9.29 -5.82 -14.72
C GLY A 156 9.26 -5.90 -13.20
N ALA A 157 8.67 -6.95 -12.63
CA ALA A 157 8.63 -7.17 -11.19
C ALA A 157 10.03 -7.36 -10.58
N TRP A 158 10.93 -8.04 -11.28
CA TRP A 158 12.34 -8.13 -10.89
C TRP A 158 13.00 -6.75 -10.83
N ILE A 159 12.83 -5.91 -11.86
CA ILE A 159 13.37 -4.55 -11.88
C ILE A 159 12.80 -3.72 -10.72
N VAL A 160 11.49 -3.83 -10.45
CA VAL A 160 10.87 -3.19 -9.28
C VAL A 160 11.51 -3.67 -7.97
N SER A 161 11.84 -4.97 -7.85
CA SER A 161 12.56 -5.51 -6.69
C SER A 161 13.98 -4.94 -6.55
N VAL A 162 14.69 -4.71 -7.66
CA VAL A 162 16.01 -4.07 -7.65
C VAL A 162 15.88 -2.61 -7.21
N PHE A 163 14.89 -1.86 -7.70
CA PHE A 163 14.64 -0.48 -7.23
C PHE A 163 14.19 -0.42 -5.76
N TRP A 164 13.47 -1.43 -5.29
CA TRP A 164 13.18 -1.62 -3.87
C TRP A 164 14.48 -1.76 -3.05
N LEU A 165 15.46 -2.51 -3.55
CA LEU A 165 16.80 -2.60 -2.94
C LEU A 165 17.59 -1.29 -3.07
N VAL A 166 17.54 -0.60 -4.22
CA VAL A 166 18.17 0.71 -4.40
C VAL A 166 17.64 1.71 -3.37
N GLY A 167 16.33 1.69 -3.12
CA GLY A 167 15.68 2.48 -2.08
C GLY A 167 16.29 2.29 -0.69
N GLN A 168 16.67 1.06 -0.36
CA GLN A 168 17.33 0.68 0.90
C GLN A 168 18.78 1.17 0.99
N VAL A 169 19.50 1.20 -0.14
CA VAL A 169 20.90 1.67 -0.21
C VAL A 169 21.00 3.20 -0.19
N CYS A 170 20.03 3.89 -0.80
CA CYS A 170 20.09 5.33 -1.02
C CYS A 170 19.80 6.16 0.24
N THR A 171 20.53 7.27 0.37
CA THR A 171 20.16 8.33 1.33
C THR A 171 18.80 8.95 0.97
N ALA A 172 18.17 9.65 1.91
CA ALA A 172 16.87 10.28 1.66
C ALA A 172 16.90 11.26 0.47
N ARG A 173 17.98 12.03 0.29
CA ARG A 173 18.14 12.98 -0.82
C ARG A 173 18.30 12.28 -2.17
N THR A 174 19.19 11.28 -2.24
CA THR A 174 19.39 10.49 -3.45
C THR A 174 18.12 9.76 -3.85
N ARG A 175 17.39 9.23 -2.86
CA ARG A 175 16.12 8.54 -3.07
C ARG A 175 15.06 9.47 -3.63
N THR A 176 14.91 10.69 -3.10
CA THR A 176 13.97 11.67 -3.67
C THR A 176 14.35 12.08 -5.09
N ALA A 177 15.64 12.28 -5.37
CA ALA A 177 16.10 12.58 -6.72
C ALA A 177 15.81 11.43 -7.68
N LEU A 178 16.02 10.18 -7.26
CA LEU A 178 15.72 8.99 -8.07
C LEU A 178 14.22 8.85 -8.35
N VAL A 179 13.37 9.09 -7.34
CA VAL A 179 11.91 9.07 -7.51
C VAL A 179 11.45 10.13 -8.52
N LEU A 180 11.99 11.35 -8.42
CA LEU A 180 11.69 12.42 -9.38
C LEU A 180 12.19 12.07 -10.79
N ALA A 181 13.41 11.55 -10.90
CA ALA A 181 13.98 11.13 -12.19
C ALA A 181 13.16 10.01 -12.84
N VAL A 182 12.76 8.99 -12.08
CA VAL A 182 11.88 7.91 -12.56
C VAL A 182 10.53 8.47 -13.01
N GLY A 183 9.96 9.42 -12.26
CA GLY A 183 8.74 10.12 -12.66
C GLY A 183 8.89 10.85 -13.99
N VAL A 184 9.93 11.67 -14.14
CA VAL A 184 10.22 12.42 -15.38
C VAL A 184 10.45 11.49 -16.56
N VAL A 185 11.24 10.42 -16.37
CA VAL A 185 11.49 9.42 -17.42
C VAL A 185 10.20 8.69 -17.80
N GLY A 186 9.38 8.31 -16.82
CA GLY A 186 8.08 7.67 -17.06
C GLY A 186 7.11 8.56 -17.83
N THR A 187 7.04 9.85 -17.49
CA THR A 187 6.22 10.82 -18.23
C THR A 187 6.79 11.11 -19.61
N ALA A 188 8.12 11.24 -19.76
CA ALA A 188 8.74 11.46 -21.05
C ALA A 188 8.52 10.27 -22.00
N ALA A 189 8.60 9.04 -21.49
CA ALA A 189 8.31 7.81 -22.24
C ALA A 189 6.83 7.68 -22.65
N SER A 190 5.95 8.50 -22.08
CA SER A 190 4.52 8.56 -22.44
C SER A 190 4.23 9.53 -23.60
N LEU A 191 5.19 10.38 -23.99
CA LEU A 191 5.00 11.41 -25.02
C LEU A 191 5.57 10.97 -26.38
N PRO A 192 4.86 11.22 -27.51
CA PRO A 192 5.42 11.04 -28.85
C PRO A 192 6.57 12.02 -29.13
N PRO A 193 7.59 11.69 -29.96
CA PRO A 193 7.85 10.40 -30.63
C PRO A 193 8.64 9.41 -29.75
N VAL A 194 9.03 9.81 -28.53
CA VAL A 194 9.83 9.03 -27.59
C VAL A 194 8.99 7.98 -26.86
N SER A 195 7.92 7.49 -27.50
CA SER A 195 7.16 6.31 -27.08
C SER A 195 8.03 5.07 -27.26
N LEU A 196 9.14 5.03 -26.53
CA LEU A 196 9.79 3.81 -26.13
C LEU A 196 8.70 3.07 -25.36
N SER A 197 8.08 2.11 -26.03
CA SER A 197 7.16 1.18 -25.39
C SER A 197 7.89 -0.12 -25.04
N PRO A 198 8.92 -0.13 -24.15
CA PRO A 198 9.13 -1.28 -23.32
C PRO A 198 8.16 -1.10 -22.17
N VAL A 199 6.88 -1.34 -22.42
CA VAL A 199 5.93 -1.55 -21.36
C VAL A 199 5.86 -3.07 -21.17
N PRO A 200 5.64 -3.60 -19.95
CA PRO A 200 5.55 -5.06 -19.75
C PRO A 200 4.37 -5.70 -20.51
N TRP A 201 3.58 -4.91 -21.24
CA TRP A 201 2.43 -5.33 -22.02
C TRP A 201 2.72 -5.52 -23.51
N SER A 202 3.94 -5.20 -23.97
CA SER A 202 4.32 -5.50 -25.34
C SER A 202 4.48 -7.02 -25.47
N ALA A 203 3.43 -7.72 -25.91
CA ALA A 203 3.48 -9.14 -26.27
C ALA A 203 4.36 -9.42 -27.52
N THR A 204 5.25 -8.49 -27.86
CA THR A 204 6.19 -8.60 -28.97
C THR A 204 7.49 -9.22 -28.50
N VAL A 205 8.13 -9.97 -29.38
CA VAL A 205 9.44 -10.59 -29.10
C VAL A 205 10.49 -9.53 -28.75
N ALA A 206 10.51 -8.41 -29.48
CA ALA A 206 11.46 -7.32 -29.24
C ALA A 206 11.30 -6.72 -27.83
N GLY A 207 10.06 -6.52 -27.38
CA GLY A 207 9.76 -6.04 -26.04
C GLY A 207 10.20 -7.03 -24.97
N ALA A 208 9.88 -8.31 -25.14
CA ALA A 208 10.31 -9.38 -24.22
C ALA A 208 11.84 -9.48 -24.12
N VAL A 209 12.55 -9.40 -25.24
CA VAL A 209 14.03 -9.40 -25.28
C VAL A 209 14.57 -8.18 -24.53
N LEU A 210 14.06 -6.98 -24.80
CA LEU A 210 14.50 -5.75 -24.14
C LEU A 210 14.30 -5.83 -22.61
N TRP A 211 13.12 -6.26 -22.15
CA TRP A 211 12.84 -6.43 -20.72
C TRP A 211 13.72 -7.49 -20.07
N THR A 212 14.00 -8.59 -20.77
CA THR A 212 14.90 -9.65 -20.30
C THR A 212 16.33 -9.11 -20.16
N VAL A 213 16.83 -8.36 -21.14
CA VAL A 213 18.14 -7.72 -21.08
C VAL A 213 18.20 -6.73 -19.91
N CYS A 214 17.19 -5.87 -19.74
CA CYS A 214 17.11 -4.94 -18.60
C CYS A 214 17.08 -5.68 -17.24
N ALA A 215 16.33 -6.78 -17.15
CA ALA A 215 16.26 -7.61 -15.94
C ALA A 215 17.61 -8.26 -15.64
N LEU A 216 18.30 -8.81 -16.64
CA LEU A 216 19.64 -9.39 -16.50
C LEU A 216 20.67 -8.33 -16.08
N LEU A 217 20.70 -7.18 -16.76
CA LEU A 217 21.60 -6.08 -16.41
C LEU A 217 21.35 -5.58 -14.99
N SER A 218 20.09 -5.42 -14.58
CA SER A 218 19.75 -5.04 -13.21
C SER A 218 20.14 -6.13 -12.19
N ALA A 219 20.02 -7.41 -12.53
CA ALA A 219 20.47 -8.52 -11.67
C ALA A 219 21.97 -8.47 -11.39
N LEU A 220 22.79 -8.10 -12.39
CA LEU A 220 24.24 -7.93 -12.23
C LEU A 220 24.60 -6.81 -11.25
N THR A 221 23.70 -5.85 -11.02
CA THR A 221 23.93 -4.77 -10.04
C THR A 221 23.67 -5.19 -8.59
N VAL A 222 22.86 -6.24 -8.37
CA VAL A 222 22.42 -6.66 -7.02
C VAL A 222 23.57 -6.92 -6.06
N PRO A 223 24.63 -7.69 -6.39
CA PRO A 223 25.74 -7.93 -5.47
C PRO A 223 26.44 -6.63 -5.05
N ARG A 224 26.60 -5.68 -5.96
CA ARG A 224 27.21 -4.36 -5.68
C ARG A 224 26.32 -3.52 -4.77
N LEU A 225 25.01 -3.54 -4.97
CA LEU A 225 24.04 -2.87 -4.10
C LEU A 225 24.06 -3.45 -2.68
N LEU A 226 24.12 -4.78 -2.56
CA LEU A 226 24.16 -5.46 -1.26
C LEU A 226 25.44 -5.12 -0.46
N VAL A 227 26.59 -4.97 -1.13
CA VAL A 227 27.84 -4.55 -0.47
C VAL A 227 27.76 -3.12 0.04
N ARG A 228 27.01 -2.23 -0.62
CA ARG A 228 26.85 -0.81 -0.24
C ARG A 228 25.89 -0.60 0.94
N LEU A 229 25.17 -1.62 1.39
CA LEU A 229 24.28 -1.51 2.55
C LEU A 229 25.07 -1.18 3.81
N ARG A 230 24.64 -0.15 4.54
CA ARG A 230 25.27 0.32 5.78
C ARG A 230 24.82 -0.55 6.96
N GLY A 231 25.75 -0.93 7.83
CA GLY A 231 25.48 -1.80 8.98
C GLY A 231 24.43 -1.23 9.93
N ASP A 232 24.52 0.07 10.24
CA ASP A 232 23.59 0.75 11.14
C ASP A 232 22.16 0.79 10.57
N ASP A 233 22.03 1.06 9.27
CA ASP A 233 20.73 1.05 8.58
C ASP A 233 20.14 -0.36 8.57
N LEU A 234 20.95 -1.39 8.32
CA LEU A 234 20.53 -2.79 8.39
C LEU A 234 20.04 -3.18 9.79
N LEU A 235 20.74 -2.75 10.84
CA LEU A 235 20.33 -3.03 12.22
C LEU A 235 19.03 -2.30 12.57
N ASN A 236 18.89 -1.05 12.13
CA ASN A 236 17.65 -0.28 12.31
C ASN A 236 16.46 -0.92 11.57
N HIS A 237 16.65 -1.36 10.32
CA HIS A 237 15.62 -2.09 9.57
C HIS A 237 15.29 -3.43 10.22
N ALA A 238 16.29 -4.17 10.70
CA ALA A 238 16.11 -5.43 11.40
C ALA A 238 15.28 -5.23 12.67
N ARG A 239 15.64 -4.26 13.53
CA ARG A 239 14.89 -3.96 14.76
C ARG A 239 13.46 -3.55 14.49
N ARG A 240 13.21 -2.69 13.49
CA ARG A 240 11.85 -2.28 13.12
C ARG A 240 11.03 -3.46 12.59
N ARG A 241 11.64 -4.31 11.76
CA ARG A 241 10.97 -5.50 11.22
C ARG A 241 10.67 -6.52 12.31
N ASP A 242 11.57 -6.69 13.28
CA ASP A 242 11.39 -7.59 14.42
C ASP A 242 10.26 -7.11 15.35
N LEU A 243 10.26 -5.81 15.70
CA LEU A 243 9.16 -5.19 16.46
C LEU A 243 7.82 -5.27 15.71
N ALA A 244 7.83 -5.02 14.40
CA ALA A 244 6.63 -5.16 13.57
C ALA A 244 6.16 -6.61 13.46
N ALA A 245 7.08 -7.58 13.40
CA ALA A 245 6.76 -8.99 13.40
C ALA A 245 6.14 -9.41 14.74
N ALA A 246 6.72 -8.98 15.86
CA ALA A 246 6.18 -9.24 17.21
C ALA A 246 4.75 -8.67 17.37
N ALA A 247 4.53 -7.43 16.92
CA ALA A 247 3.20 -6.81 16.91
C ALA A 247 2.23 -7.50 15.92
N GLY A 248 2.74 -8.00 14.79
CA GLY A 248 1.96 -8.81 13.85
C GLY A 248 1.52 -10.14 14.46
N THR A 249 2.40 -10.80 15.21
CA THR A 249 2.08 -12.08 15.90
C THR A 249 1.06 -11.92 17.02
N SER A 250 0.96 -10.74 17.65
CA SER A 250 -0.10 -10.42 18.61
C SER A 250 -1.41 -9.97 17.94
N GLY A 251 -1.47 -9.95 16.61
CA GLY A 251 -2.63 -9.52 15.85
C GLY A 251 -2.81 -8.00 15.81
N GLU A 252 -1.82 -7.20 16.23
CA GLU A 252 -1.87 -5.72 16.25
C GLU A 252 -1.17 -5.11 15.02
N ILE A 253 -1.75 -5.30 13.83
CA ILE A 253 -1.18 -4.79 12.57
C ILE A 253 -1.03 -3.25 12.59
N GLY A 254 -1.99 -2.54 13.20
CA GLY A 254 -1.90 -1.09 13.37
C GLY A 254 -0.67 -0.65 14.18
N HIS A 255 -0.32 -1.40 15.22
CA HIS A 255 0.89 -1.16 16.01
C HIS A 255 2.15 -1.49 15.19
N ALA A 256 2.17 -2.63 14.49
CA ALA A 256 3.26 -3.05 13.61
C ALA A 256 3.61 -1.99 12.55
N LEU A 257 2.58 -1.40 11.91
CA LEU A 257 2.76 -0.34 10.91
C LEU A 257 3.25 0.97 11.53
N SER A 258 2.90 1.24 12.80
CA SER A 258 3.33 2.46 13.49
C SER A 258 4.86 2.50 13.72
N THR A 259 5.51 1.34 13.82
CA THR A 259 6.97 1.19 13.96
C THR A 259 7.74 1.73 12.76
N PHE A 260 7.11 1.81 11.59
CA PHE A 260 7.72 2.34 10.37
C PHE A 260 7.54 3.86 10.21
N ARG A 261 6.90 4.56 11.16
CA ARG A 261 6.71 6.00 11.06
C ARG A 261 8.04 6.76 11.10
N PRO A 262 8.23 7.75 10.21
CA PRO A 262 9.42 8.57 10.22
C PRO A 262 9.41 9.52 11.43
N LEU A 263 10.59 9.72 12.02
CA LEU A 263 10.81 10.73 13.04
C LEU A 263 10.75 12.14 12.42
N PRO A 264 10.25 13.16 13.13
CA PRO A 264 10.33 14.57 12.71
C PRO A 264 11.78 14.98 12.45
N ARG A 265 12.09 15.47 11.23
CA ARG A 265 13.47 15.85 10.84
C ARG A 265 13.65 17.35 10.60
N VAL A 266 12.60 18.04 10.19
CA VAL A 266 12.63 19.44 9.76
C VAL A 266 11.65 20.25 10.61
N GLY A 267 11.77 21.59 10.63
CA GLY A 267 10.72 22.46 11.17
C GLY A 267 10.64 22.52 12.70
N ARG A 268 11.77 22.36 13.40
CA ARG A 268 11.84 22.50 14.88
C ARG A 268 11.44 23.90 15.35
N GLY A 269 11.76 24.94 14.57
CA GLY A 269 11.38 26.33 14.85
C GLY A 269 9.95 26.71 14.45
N LEU A 270 9.20 25.82 13.78
CA LEU A 270 7.82 26.11 13.41
C LEU A 270 6.94 26.02 14.65
N SER A 271 6.45 27.17 15.10
CA SER A 271 5.42 27.28 16.13
C SER A 271 4.12 26.65 15.60
N ALA A 272 3.63 25.61 16.29
CA ALA A 272 2.34 24.99 15.99
C ALA A 272 1.17 25.75 16.64
N VAL A 273 1.43 26.45 17.75
CA VAL A 273 0.45 27.18 18.54
C VAL A 273 0.89 28.64 18.63
N ARG A 274 -0.01 29.57 18.30
CA ARG A 274 0.16 31.02 18.54
C ARG A 274 -0.98 31.52 19.43
N ALA A 275 -0.66 32.52 20.25
CA ALA A 275 -1.67 33.22 21.03
C ALA A 275 -2.69 33.91 20.10
N ARG A 276 -3.95 34.02 20.56
CA ARG A 276 -5.04 34.76 19.91
C ARG A 276 -5.53 34.22 18.55
N VAL A 277 -5.21 32.98 18.19
CA VAL A 277 -5.74 32.32 16.98
C VAL A 277 -6.99 31.49 17.32
N PRO A 278 -8.07 31.53 16.52
CA PRO A 278 -9.23 30.68 16.71
C PRO A 278 -8.89 29.19 16.83
N PHE A 279 -9.67 28.44 17.61
CA PHE A 279 -9.41 27.03 17.90
C PHE A 279 -9.22 26.17 16.64
N ILE A 280 -10.14 26.27 15.67
CA ILE A 280 -10.08 25.46 14.43
C ILE A 280 -8.80 25.78 13.64
N LEU A 281 -8.46 27.06 13.48
CA LEU A 281 -7.24 27.48 12.78
C LEU A 281 -5.98 27.01 13.49
N THR A 282 -5.99 26.98 14.83
CA THR A 282 -4.87 26.43 15.62
C THR A 282 -4.70 24.93 15.38
N ILE A 283 -5.80 24.18 15.32
CA ILE A 283 -5.78 22.73 15.02
C ILE A 283 -5.30 22.46 13.59
N VAL A 284 -5.85 23.15 12.60
CA VAL A 284 -5.45 23.02 11.19
C VAL A 284 -3.96 23.34 11.03
N ARG A 285 -3.50 24.44 11.63
CA ARG A 285 -2.10 24.81 11.60
C ARG A 285 -1.21 23.77 12.27
N ARG A 286 -1.62 23.21 13.41
CA ARG A 286 -0.88 22.15 14.09
C ARG A 286 -0.71 20.93 13.19
N ASP A 287 -1.76 20.54 12.47
CA ASP A 287 -1.71 19.39 11.56
C ASP A 287 -0.81 19.67 10.35
N ILE A 288 -0.89 20.89 9.78
CA ILE A 288 0.01 21.34 8.70
C ILE A 288 1.46 21.33 9.17
N VAL A 289 1.77 21.91 10.34
CA VAL A 289 3.13 21.90 10.91
C VAL A 289 3.59 20.47 11.17
N GLY A 290 2.70 19.59 11.63
CA GLY A 290 2.98 18.16 11.77
C GLY A 290 3.41 17.51 10.45
N ALA A 291 2.67 17.76 9.36
CA ALA A 291 3.00 17.28 8.03
C ALA A 291 4.35 17.85 7.52
N LEU A 292 4.59 19.15 7.71
CA LEU A 292 5.82 19.84 7.32
C LEU A 292 7.07 19.32 8.06
N ARG A 293 6.92 18.84 9.29
CA ARG A 293 8.01 18.23 10.06
C ARG A 293 8.45 16.86 9.52
N THR A 294 7.59 16.20 8.74
CA THR A 294 7.85 14.94 8.04
C THR A 294 7.59 15.09 6.53
N PRO A 295 8.42 15.87 5.81
CA PRO A 295 8.09 16.36 4.47
C PRO A 295 7.86 15.23 3.46
N VAL A 296 8.67 14.16 3.50
CA VAL A 296 8.48 12.99 2.62
C VAL A 296 7.15 12.30 2.89
N ARG A 297 6.78 12.14 4.18
CA ARG A 297 5.51 11.54 4.55
C ARG A 297 4.35 12.40 4.08
N GLY A 298 4.40 13.70 4.36
CA GLY A 298 3.38 14.67 3.93
C GLY A 298 3.21 14.72 2.41
N ALA A 299 4.31 14.75 1.66
CA ALA A 299 4.29 14.75 0.19
C ALA A 299 3.71 13.46 -0.39
N VAL A 300 4.10 12.28 0.15
CA VAL A 300 3.52 10.99 -0.27
C VAL A 300 2.04 10.91 0.06
N GLY A 301 1.62 11.41 1.24
CA GLY A 301 0.21 11.49 1.62
C GLY A 301 -0.59 12.40 0.69
N LEU A 302 -0.08 13.59 0.38
CA LEU A 302 -0.71 14.51 -0.58
C LEU A 302 -0.81 13.87 -1.96
N ALA A 303 0.30 13.41 -2.52
CA ALA A 303 0.35 12.79 -3.84
C ALA A 303 -0.58 11.58 -3.94
N GLY A 304 -0.64 10.75 -2.91
CA GLY A 304 -1.52 9.59 -2.88
C GLY A 304 -3.01 9.94 -2.77
N VAL A 305 -3.39 11.00 -2.04
CA VAL A 305 -4.79 11.47 -2.03
C VAL A 305 -5.19 12.03 -3.40
N LEU A 306 -4.31 12.80 -4.04
CA LEU A 306 -4.54 13.31 -5.40
C LEU A 306 -4.64 12.18 -6.43
N ALA A 307 -3.73 11.20 -6.35
CA ALA A 307 -3.74 10.01 -7.21
C ALA A 307 -4.99 9.16 -6.98
N SER A 308 -5.43 9.00 -5.74
CA SER A 308 -6.70 8.31 -5.43
C SER A 308 -7.89 9.04 -6.05
N GLY A 309 -7.99 10.36 -5.92
CA GLY A 309 -9.05 11.14 -6.57
C GLY A 309 -9.05 10.99 -8.09
N ALA A 310 -7.87 11.09 -8.71
CA ALA A 310 -7.70 10.87 -10.15
C ALA A 310 -8.10 9.45 -10.57
N LEU A 311 -7.72 8.42 -9.82
CA LEU A 311 -8.08 7.03 -10.09
C LEU A 311 -9.59 6.77 -9.94
N ILE A 312 -10.26 7.39 -8.96
CA ILE A 312 -11.72 7.28 -8.84
C ILE A 312 -12.40 7.93 -10.05
N VAL A 313 -11.98 9.13 -10.46
CA VAL A 313 -12.54 9.77 -11.66
C VAL A 313 -12.28 8.93 -12.91
N LEU A 314 -11.05 8.44 -13.09
CA LEU A 314 -10.68 7.58 -14.21
C LEU A 314 -11.49 6.28 -14.22
N SER A 315 -11.87 5.74 -13.05
CA SER A 315 -12.71 4.54 -12.96
C SER A 315 -14.06 4.70 -13.66
N PHE A 316 -14.62 5.92 -13.69
CA PHE A 316 -15.88 6.22 -14.38
C PHE A 316 -15.75 6.29 -15.91
N ALA A 317 -14.53 6.47 -16.42
CA ALA A 317 -14.25 6.39 -17.86
C ALA A 317 -13.96 4.94 -18.31
N MET A 318 -13.89 3.99 -17.37
CA MET A 318 -13.59 2.59 -17.66
C MET A 318 -14.86 1.77 -17.85
N PRO A 319 -14.81 0.69 -18.66
CA PRO A 319 -15.92 -0.26 -18.75
C PRO A 319 -16.30 -0.86 -17.39
N ALA A 320 -17.58 -1.17 -17.20
CA ALA A 320 -18.13 -1.65 -15.93
C ALA A 320 -17.42 -2.91 -15.38
N GLY A 321 -16.88 -3.77 -16.25
CA GLY A 321 -16.15 -4.99 -15.88
C GLY A 321 -14.81 -4.77 -15.20
N VAL A 322 -14.20 -3.59 -15.36
CA VAL A 322 -12.89 -3.23 -14.75
C VAL A 322 -12.95 -1.99 -13.88
N MET A 323 -14.08 -1.27 -13.85
CA MET A 323 -14.30 -0.14 -12.96
C MET A 323 -14.00 -0.50 -11.49
N TRP A 324 -14.41 -1.69 -11.03
CA TRP A 324 -14.14 -2.14 -9.65
C TRP A 324 -12.65 -2.20 -9.33
N ALA A 325 -11.79 -2.55 -10.28
CA ALA A 325 -10.35 -2.70 -10.05
C ALA A 325 -9.69 -1.32 -9.87
N ALA A 326 -10.04 -0.36 -10.72
CA ALA A 326 -9.61 1.03 -10.60
C ALA A 326 -10.14 1.67 -9.30
N ALA A 327 -11.41 1.46 -8.97
CA ALA A 327 -12.02 1.93 -7.73
C ALA A 327 -11.37 1.28 -6.49
N ALA A 328 -11.06 -0.01 -6.52
CA ALA A 328 -10.37 -0.72 -5.43
C ALA A 328 -8.95 -0.20 -5.22
N ALA A 329 -8.17 -0.04 -6.30
CA ALA A 329 -6.84 0.55 -6.24
C ALA A 329 -6.91 1.96 -5.65
N ALA A 330 -7.87 2.77 -6.10
CA ALA A 330 -8.08 4.11 -5.59
C ALA A 330 -8.47 4.11 -4.11
N ALA A 331 -9.31 3.18 -3.66
CA ALA A 331 -9.70 3.03 -2.26
C ALA A 331 -8.51 2.69 -1.36
N ILE A 332 -7.66 1.76 -1.79
CA ILE A 332 -6.45 1.35 -1.04
C ILE A 332 -5.49 2.53 -0.93
N VAL A 333 -5.18 3.19 -2.05
CA VAL A 333 -4.29 4.34 -2.10
C VAL A 333 -4.87 5.50 -1.29
N GLY A 334 -6.16 5.81 -1.46
CA GLY A 334 -6.86 6.89 -0.77
C GLY A 334 -6.92 6.67 0.73
N PHE A 335 -7.33 5.47 1.15
CA PHE A 335 -7.33 5.08 2.56
C PHE A 335 -5.92 5.23 3.14
N ALA A 336 -4.90 4.58 2.55
CA ALA A 336 -3.52 4.64 3.03
C ALA A 336 -2.99 6.08 3.16
N SER A 337 -3.24 6.90 2.14
CA SER A 337 -2.74 8.28 2.04
C SER A 337 -3.45 9.24 2.98
N LEU A 338 -4.77 9.12 3.14
CA LEU A 338 -5.52 9.86 4.16
C LEU A 338 -5.01 9.52 5.56
N GLY A 339 -4.54 8.29 5.79
CA GLY A 339 -3.93 7.88 7.06
C GLY A 339 -2.68 8.69 7.45
N VAL A 340 -2.01 9.34 6.49
CA VAL A 340 -0.87 10.24 6.76
C VAL A 340 -1.33 11.56 7.38
N VAL A 341 -2.43 12.11 6.87
CA VAL A 341 -2.95 13.44 7.19
C VAL A 341 -4.01 13.41 8.30
N SER A 342 -4.44 12.20 8.68
CA SER A 342 -5.39 11.94 9.76
C SER A 342 -4.73 11.66 11.13
N ASP A 343 -3.47 12.05 11.35
CA ASP A 343 -2.81 11.85 12.66
C ASP A 343 -3.56 12.55 13.81
N GLY A 344 -4.21 13.68 13.52
CA GLY A 344 -5.06 14.41 14.43
C GLY A 344 -6.25 13.61 14.98
N PHE A 345 -6.83 12.72 14.17
CA PHE A 345 -7.91 11.84 14.63
C PHE A 345 -7.44 10.87 15.71
N ARG A 346 -6.22 10.32 15.57
CA ARG A 346 -5.65 9.42 16.58
C ARG A 346 -5.31 10.16 17.86
N TYR A 347 -4.83 11.39 17.74
CA TYR A 347 -4.60 12.26 18.89
C TYR A 347 -5.91 12.55 19.64
N ALA A 348 -6.99 12.90 18.92
CA ALA A 348 -8.30 13.11 19.53
C ALA A 348 -8.83 11.82 20.19
N ALA A 349 -8.78 10.69 19.49
CA ALA A 349 -9.23 9.40 20.02
C ALA A 349 -8.47 8.96 21.27
N ALA A 350 -7.15 9.21 21.34
CA ALA A 350 -6.36 8.91 22.53
C ALA A 350 -6.78 9.72 23.77
N GLY A 351 -7.46 10.85 23.59
CA GLY A 351 -8.05 11.64 24.66
C GLY A 351 -9.46 11.19 25.07
N ALA A 352 -10.07 10.22 24.39
CA ALA A 352 -11.38 9.69 24.77
C ALA A 352 -11.33 9.05 26.17
N GLY A 353 -12.38 9.25 26.96
CA GLY A 353 -12.47 8.72 28.34
C GLY A 353 -11.63 9.45 29.39
N ARG A 354 -10.90 10.53 29.03
CA ARG A 354 -10.10 11.34 29.96
C ARG A 354 -10.71 12.75 30.13
N PRO A 355 -10.46 13.44 31.26
CA PRO A 355 -10.84 14.85 31.42
C PRO A 355 -10.32 15.70 30.25
N PRO A 356 -11.12 16.62 29.70
CA PRO A 356 -10.76 17.35 28.49
C PRO A 356 -9.59 18.30 28.75
N LEU A 357 -8.38 17.90 28.33
CA LEU A 357 -7.14 18.68 28.48
C LEU A 357 -7.20 20.08 27.84
N HIS A 358 -8.10 20.27 26.86
CA HIS A 358 -8.24 21.50 26.08
C HIS A 358 -9.58 22.22 26.33
N GLY A 359 -10.35 21.79 27.35
CA GLY A 359 -11.68 22.35 27.63
C GLY A 359 -12.72 22.12 26.51
N VAL A 360 -12.42 21.24 25.54
CA VAL A 360 -13.30 20.89 24.42
C VAL A 360 -13.59 19.39 24.43
N SER A 361 -14.80 19.03 23.98
CA SER A 361 -15.18 17.62 23.86
C SER A 361 -14.34 16.91 22.79
N THR A 362 -14.09 15.61 23.00
CA THR A 362 -13.35 14.75 22.05
C THR A 362 -13.96 14.77 20.65
N ALA A 363 -15.30 14.82 20.56
CA ALA A 363 -16.00 14.91 19.28
C ALA A 363 -15.70 16.23 18.54
N ARG A 364 -15.65 17.37 19.27
CA ARG A 364 -15.30 18.67 18.67
C ARG A 364 -13.84 18.70 18.23
N LEU A 365 -12.94 18.12 19.02
CA LEU A 365 -11.53 17.99 18.67
C LEU A 365 -11.33 17.10 17.42
N MET A 366 -12.04 15.97 17.34
CA MET A 366 -12.05 15.09 16.17
C MET A 366 -12.56 15.82 14.93
N ALA A 367 -13.67 16.57 15.04
CA ALA A 367 -14.21 17.35 13.92
C ALA A 367 -13.23 18.43 13.43
N ALA A 368 -12.54 19.12 14.35
CA ALA A 368 -11.54 20.12 13.99
C ALA A 368 -10.34 19.50 13.24
N HIS A 369 -9.89 18.31 13.64
CA HIS A 369 -8.85 17.54 12.92
C HIS A 369 -9.33 16.98 11.57
N GLY A 370 -10.63 17.05 11.27
CA GLY A 370 -11.19 16.69 9.96
C GLY A 370 -10.96 17.74 8.88
N ALA A 371 -10.60 18.96 9.25
CA ALA A 371 -10.43 20.06 8.29
C ALA A 371 -9.27 19.85 7.31
N LEU A 372 -8.13 19.30 7.76
CA LEU A 372 -7.00 19.04 6.86
C LEU A 372 -7.29 17.91 5.85
N PRO A 373 -7.80 16.72 6.26
CA PRO A 373 -8.29 15.72 5.31
C PRO A 373 -9.33 16.29 4.34
N ALA A 374 -10.30 17.08 4.82
CA ALA A 374 -11.32 17.69 3.96
C ALA A 374 -10.73 18.65 2.91
N LEU A 375 -9.73 19.47 3.28
CA LEU A 375 -9.02 20.32 2.33
C LEU A 375 -8.35 19.49 1.23
N LEU A 376 -7.76 18.35 1.58
CA LEU A 376 -7.13 17.47 0.60
C LEU A 376 -8.15 16.77 -0.31
N VAL A 377 -9.35 16.48 0.18
CA VAL A 377 -10.46 16.01 -0.66
C VAL A 377 -10.85 17.09 -1.68
N VAL A 378 -10.92 18.36 -1.28
CA VAL A 378 -11.21 19.47 -2.21
C VAL A 378 -10.11 19.61 -3.27
N LEU A 379 -8.84 19.53 -2.87
CA LEU A 379 -7.72 19.56 -3.82
C LEU A 379 -7.75 18.36 -4.79
N ALA A 380 -8.07 17.17 -4.28
CA ALA A 380 -8.22 15.97 -5.12
C ALA A 380 -9.41 16.08 -6.08
N ALA A 381 -10.51 16.72 -5.67
CA ALA A 381 -11.64 17.01 -6.54
C ALA A 381 -11.24 17.96 -7.68
N ALA A 382 -10.45 19.00 -7.40
CA ALA A 382 -9.95 19.92 -8.43
C ALA A 382 -9.05 19.21 -9.45
N VAL A 383 -8.13 18.34 -9.00
CA VAL A 383 -7.33 17.48 -9.90
C VAL A 383 -8.23 16.52 -10.67
N GLY A 384 -9.22 15.93 -9.99
CA GLY A 384 -10.23 15.06 -10.59
C GLY A 384 -11.02 15.72 -11.71
N VAL A 385 -11.33 17.02 -11.62
CA VAL A 385 -11.98 17.78 -12.70
C VAL A 385 -11.10 17.79 -13.94
N GLY A 386 -9.82 18.14 -13.80
CA GLY A 386 -8.87 18.15 -14.92
C GLY A 386 -8.73 16.77 -15.56
N VAL A 387 -8.58 15.71 -14.74
CA VAL A 387 -8.52 14.33 -15.22
C VAL A 387 -9.82 13.91 -15.91
N GLY A 388 -10.98 14.30 -15.36
CA GLY A 388 -12.29 13.99 -15.92
C GLY A 388 -12.50 14.62 -17.29
N ILE A 389 -12.10 15.88 -17.47
CA ILE A 389 -12.13 16.57 -18.77
C ILE A 389 -11.24 15.85 -19.78
N LEU A 390 -10.01 15.50 -19.40
CA LEU A 390 -9.06 14.81 -20.29
C LEU A 390 -9.50 13.39 -20.64
N ALA A 391 -10.16 12.69 -19.71
CA ALA A 391 -10.61 11.32 -19.89
C ALA A 391 -12.03 11.18 -20.46
N GLY A 392 -12.74 12.30 -20.69
CA GLY A 392 -14.14 12.27 -21.13
C GLY A 392 -15.09 11.63 -20.10
N ALA A 393 -14.78 11.76 -18.81
CA ALA A 393 -15.57 11.16 -17.74
C ALA A 393 -16.95 11.84 -17.61
N PRO A 394 -18.00 11.11 -17.17
CA PRO A 394 -19.33 11.69 -17.00
C PRO A 394 -19.33 12.78 -15.93
N VAL A 395 -20.25 13.74 -16.03
CA VAL A 395 -20.35 14.89 -15.10
C VAL A 395 -20.48 14.45 -13.63
N GLY A 396 -21.08 13.29 -13.37
CA GLY A 396 -21.20 12.69 -12.04
C GLY A 396 -19.90 12.14 -11.44
N ALA A 397 -18.82 11.99 -12.22
CA ALA A 397 -17.58 11.36 -11.77
C ALA A 397 -16.85 12.18 -10.69
N VAL A 398 -16.78 13.50 -10.86
CA VAL A 398 -16.14 14.41 -9.89
C VAL A 398 -16.88 14.45 -8.54
N PRO A 399 -18.21 14.68 -8.49
CA PRO A 399 -18.94 14.62 -7.22
C PRO A 399 -18.90 13.22 -6.60
N GLY A 400 -18.95 12.16 -7.42
CA GLY A 400 -18.77 10.77 -6.95
C GLY A 400 -17.41 10.55 -6.29
N ALA A 401 -16.32 10.99 -6.93
CA ALA A 401 -14.96 10.90 -6.38
C ALA A 401 -14.80 11.71 -5.08
N THR A 402 -15.38 12.92 -5.06
CA THR A 402 -15.37 13.79 -3.88
C THR A 402 -16.10 13.13 -2.71
N ALA A 403 -17.27 12.54 -2.96
CA ALA A 403 -18.05 11.80 -1.97
C ALA A 403 -17.31 10.55 -1.47
N CYS A 404 -16.72 9.76 -2.36
CA CYS A 404 -15.87 8.61 -2.00
C CYS A 404 -14.75 9.03 -1.04
N LEU A 405 -13.95 10.03 -1.41
CA LEU A 405 -12.82 10.49 -0.59
C LEU A 405 -13.27 11.09 0.75
N ALA A 406 -14.38 11.83 0.77
CA ALA A 406 -14.96 12.34 2.01
C ALA A 406 -15.38 11.22 2.95
N LEU A 407 -16.05 10.18 2.42
CA LEU A 407 -16.42 8.99 3.19
C LEU A 407 -15.19 8.21 3.67
N LEU A 408 -14.12 8.09 2.87
CA LEU A 408 -12.85 7.52 3.31
C LEU A 408 -12.22 8.31 4.47
N GLY A 409 -12.35 9.64 4.45
CA GLY A 409 -11.98 10.50 5.58
C GLY A 409 -12.77 10.17 6.86
N LEU A 410 -14.07 9.91 6.73
CA LEU A 410 -14.91 9.45 7.85
C LEU A 410 -14.57 8.04 8.31
N VAL A 411 -14.24 7.13 7.38
CA VAL A 411 -13.72 5.79 7.73
C VAL A 411 -12.43 5.93 8.55
N ARG A 412 -11.53 6.88 8.20
CA ARG A 412 -10.34 7.17 9.00
C ARG A 412 -10.63 7.72 10.39
N ALA A 413 -11.66 8.55 10.55
CA ALA A 413 -12.10 9.00 11.87
C ALA A 413 -12.66 7.82 12.70
N CYS A 414 -13.47 6.96 12.08
CA CYS A 414 -14.07 5.78 12.71
C CYS A 414 -13.02 4.72 13.10
N ASP A 415 -12.02 4.52 12.24
CA ASP A 415 -10.85 3.64 12.47
C ASP A 415 -10.00 4.17 13.62
N SER A 416 -9.78 5.49 13.68
CA SER A 416 -9.03 6.12 14.78
C SER A 416 -9.73 6.00 16.13
N ALA A 417 -11.07 6.03 16.15
CA ALA A 417 -11.88 5.89 17.36
C ALA A 417 -11.99 4.44 17.87
N ARG A 418 -11.45 3.45 17.16
CA ARG A 418 -11.70 2.03 17.42
C ARG A 418 -11.21 1.51 18.78
N GLY A 419 -10.12 2.07 19.31
CA GLY A 419 -9.47 1.54 20.51
C GLY A 419 -8.63 0.27 20.28
N PRO A 420 -8.06 -0.30 21.36
CA PRO A 420 -7.25 -1.53 21.27
C PRO A 420 -8.09 -2.75 20.89
N LEU A 421 -7.43 -3.84 20.52
CA LEU A 421 -8.09 -5.12 20.23
C LEU A 421 -8.81 -5.61 21.51
N PRO A 422 -10.14 -5.83 21.47
CA PRO A 422 -10.86 -6.34 22.62
C PRO A 422 -10.37 -7.73 23.03
N VAL A 423 -10.12 -7.94 24.33
CA VAL A 423 -9.67 -9.23 24.88
C VAL A 423 -10.63 -10.38 24.53
N ARG A 424 -11.93 -10.08 24.35
CA ARG A 424 -12.94 -11.05 23.90
C ARG A 424 -12.70 -11.59 22.49
N LEU A 425 -11.93 -10.92 21.64
CA LEU A 425 -11.55 -11.45 20.32
C LEU A 425 -10.33 -12.38 20.39
N LEU A 426 -9.65 -12.42 21.54
CA LEU A 426 -8.51 -13.31 21.80
C LEU A 426 -8.94 -14.62 22.49
N THR A 427 -10.19 -14.74 22.91
CA THR A 427 -10.70 -15.98 23.50
C THR A 427 -10.96 -17.01 22.40
N PRO A 428 -10.49 -18.27 22.55
CA PRO A 428 -10.69 -19.31 21.55
C PRO A 428 -12.17 -19.49 21.22
N VAL A 429 -12.50 -19.55 19.92
CA VAL A 429 -13.85 -19.80 19.44
C VAL A 429 -13.88 -21.20 18.87
N GLN A 430 -14.39 -22.15 19.65
CA GLN A 430 -14.52 -23.55 19.23
C GLN A 430 -15.52 -23.64 18.07
N SER A 431 -15.07 -24.20 16.95
CA SER A 431 -15.93 -24.50 15.81
C SER A 431 -15.60 -25.89 15.24
N PRO A 432 -16.46 -26.43 14.37
CA PRO A 432 -16.18 -27.69 13.66
C PRO A 432 -14.90 -27.66 12.81
N VAL A 433 -14.41 -26.47 12.42
CA VAL A 433 -13.24 -26.28 11.54
C VAL A 433 -11.98 -25.86 12.34
N GLY A 434 -12.08 -25.74 13.66
CA GLY A 434 -11.00 -25.29 14.56
C GLY A 434 -11.27 -23.93 15.21
N ASP A 435 -10.22 -23.27 15.70
CA ASP A 435 -10.33 -21.98 16.39
C ASP A 435 -10.53 -20.80 15.41
N PHE A 436 -11.71 -20.18 15.43
CA PHE A 436 -12.04 -19.03 14.59
C PHE A 436 -11.58 -17.68 15.16
N ALA A 437 -10.99 -17.62 16.37
CA ALA A 437 -10.54 -16.37 16.97
C ALA A 437 -9.59 -15.60 16.04
N GLY A 438 -8.70 -16.31 15.34
CA GLY A 438 -7.79 -15.71 14.36
C GLY A 438 -8.50 -15.00 13.19
N ALA A 439 -9.62 -15.54 12.70
CA ALA A 439 -10.42 -14.90 11.66
C ALA A 439 -11.12 -13.64 12.18
N ALA A 440 -11.61 -13.67 13.42
CA ALA A 440 -12.22 -12.49 14.06
C ALA A 440 -11.19 -11.37 14.29
N VAL A 441 -9.96 -11.70 14.69
CA VAL A 441 -8.84 -10.75 14.79
C VAL A 441 -8.45 -10.22 13.41
N ALA A 442 -8.37 -11.07 12.38
CA ALA A 442 -8.07 -10.64 11.02
C ALA A 442 -9.14 -9.68 10.50
N LEU A 443 -10.42 -10.04 10.62
CA LEU A 443 -11.56 -9.22 10.24
C LEU A 443 -11.58 -7.91 11.02
N TRP A 444 -11.22 -7.94 12.30
CA TRP A 444 -10.98 -6.74 13.06
C TRP A 444 -9.93 -5.91 12.32
N GLN A 445 -8.70 -6.37 12.15
CA GLN A 445 -7.63 -5.57 11.54
C GLN A 445 -7.94 -5.02 10.13
N VAL A 446 -8.68 -5.74 9.29
CA VAL A 446 -8.99 -5.30 7.91
C VAL A 446 -10.29 -4.52 7.76
N GLU A 447 -11.11 -4.42 8.80
CA GLU A 447 -12.45 -3.79 8.74
C GLU A 447 -12.46 -2.43 8.02
N ALA A 448 -11.55 -1.52 8.38
CA ALA A 448 -11.51 -0.19 7.78
C ALA A 448 -11.12 -0.21 6.29
N VAL A 449 -10.28 -1.18 5.89
CA VAL A 449 -9.91 -1.39 4.48
C VAL A 449 -11.10 -1.96 3.71
N VAL A 450 -11.81 -2.94 4.28
CA VAL A 450 -13.00 -3.53 3.67
C VAL A 450 -14.12 -2.50 3.51
N LEU A 451 -14.35 -1.66 4.53
CA LEU A 451 -15.30 -0.54 4.44
C LEU A 451 -14.87 0.46 3.36
N SER A 452 -13.58 0.76 3.26
CA SER A 452 -13.06 1.65 2.22
C SER A 452 -13.31 1.09 0.81
N LEU A 453 -13.01 -0.19 0.60
CA LEU A 453 -13.27 -0.90 -0.67
C LEU A 453 -14.76 -0.90 -1.01
N GLY A 454 -15.60 -1.33 -0.06
CA GLY A 454 -17.05 -1.40 -0.28
C GLY A 454 -17.68 -0.05 -0.58
N ILE A 455 -17.28 1.02 0.11
CA ILE A 455 -17.77 2.37 -0.15
C ILE A 455 -17.33 2.84 -1.54
N THR A 456 -16.04 2.74 -1.87
CA THR A 456 -15.55 3.28 -3.15
C THR A 456 -16.09 2.48 -4.33
N ILE A 457 -16.05 1.15 -4.29
CA ILE A 457 -16.59 0.30 -5.36
C ILE A 457 -18.11 0.48 -5.47
N GLY A 458 -18.84 0.36 -4.35
CA GLY A 458 -20.29 0.46 -4.33
C GLY A 458 -20.80 1.82 -4.79
N LEU A 459 -20.16 2.91 -4.34
CA LEU A 459 -20.54 4.25 -4.76
C LEU A 459 -20.18 4.51 -6.24
N SER A 460 -19.06 3.99 -6.75
CA SER A 460 -18.75 4.06 -8.18
C SER A 460 -19.84 3.39 -9.02
N TYR A 461 -20.31 2.18 -8.65
CA TYR A 461 -21.43 1.55 -9.36
C TYR A 461 -22.76 2.31 -9.20
N ALA A 462 -23.07 2.80 -8.00
CA ALA A 462 -24.31 3.53 -7.75
C ALA A 462 -24.38 4.85 -8.55
N VAL A 463 -23.27 5.59 -8.62
CA VAL A 463 -23.14 6.80 -9.44
C VAL A 463 -23.33 6.47 -10.92
N SER A 464 -22.68 5.42 -11.42
CA SER A 464 -22.80 5.00 -12.81
C SER A 464 -24.20 4.52 -13.20
N ALA A 465 -24.97 3.98 -12.25
CA ALA A 465 -26.34 3.53 -12.47
C ALA A 465 -27.39 4.67 -12.37
N SER A 466 -26.97 5.93 -12.16
CA SER A 466 -27.86 7.06 -11.88
C SER A 466 -28.82 6.83 -10.70
N LEU A 467 -28.51 5.84 -9.84
CA LEU A 467 -29.29 5.51 -8.66
C LEU A 467 -28.88 6.46 -7.53
N TRP A 468 -29.61 7.58 -7.44
CA TRP A 468 -29.67 8.53 -6.30
C TRP A 468 -28.47 8.50 -5.34
N THR A 469 -27.32 8.96 -5.85
CA THR A 469 -26.11 9.29 -5.08
C THR A 469 -26.39 10.28 -3.96
N LEU A 470 -27.49 11.03 -4.05
CA LEU A 470 -28.00 11.95 -3.04
C LEU A 470 -28.48 11.26 -1.75
N GLY A 471 -28.96 10.01 -1.80
CA GLY A 471 -29.45 9.29 -0.61
C GLY A 471 -28.36 8.45 0.07
N ALA A 472 -27.59 7.69 -0.70
CA ALA A 472 -26.61 6.74 -0.16
C ALA A 472 -25.46 7.43 0.59
N VAL A 473 -24.93 8.54 0.06
CA VAL A 473 -23.81 9.27 0.66
C VAL A 473 -24.14 9.81 2.06
N PRO A 474 -25.24 10.57 2.28
CA PRO A 474 -25.58 11.05 3.63
C PRO A 474 -25.95 9.91 4.57
N LEU A 475 -26.58 8.83 4.09
CA LEU A 475 -26.89 7.66 4.93
C LEU A 475 -25.61 6.97 5.43
N VAL A 476 -24.67 6.66 4.53
CA VAL A 476 -23.38 6.06 4.89
C VAL A 476 -22.56 7.01 5.76
N GLY A 477 -22.54 8.30 5.43
CA GLY A 477 -21.87 9.34 6.23
C GLY A 477 -22.45 9.42 7.64
N CYS A 478 -23.77 9.43 7.78
CA CYS A 478 -24.46 9.43 9.07
C CYS A 478 -24.14 8.16 9.86
N ALA A 479 -24.19 6.98 9.23
CA ALA A 479 -23.83 5.71 9.86
C ALA A 479 -22.39 5.72 10.38
N LEU A 480 -21.42 6.22 9.60
CA LEU A 480 -20.02 6.35 10.02
C LEU A 480 -19.84 7.35 11.18
N VAL A 481 -20.53 8.49 11.15
CA VAL A 481 -20.50 9.48 12.24
C VAL A 481 -21.11 8.91 13.52
N LEU A 482 -22.27 8.27 13.45
CA LEU A 482 -22.92 7.61 14.59
C LEU A 482 -22.04 6.50 15.17
N ARG A 483 -21.45 5.68 14.29
CA ARG A 483 -20.51 4.62 14.66
C ARG A 483 -19.27 5.19 15.36
N THR A 484 -18.70 6.28 14.85
CA THR A 484 -17.56 6.98 15.47
C THR A 484 -17.94 7.52 16.84
N ARG A 485 -19.12 8.15 16.97
CA ARG A 485 -19.62 8.67 18.25
C ARG A 485 -19.84 7.58 19.30
N ARG A 486 -20.37 6.42 18.90
CA ARG A 486 -20.54 5.25 19.79
C ARG A 486 -19.18 4.76 20.31
N ARG A 487 -18.20 4.62 19.41
CA ARG A 487 -16.83 4.20 19.75
C ARG A 487 -16.09 5.17 20.69
N LEU A 488 -16.38 6.46 20.61
CA LEU A 488 -15.78 7.46 21.51
C LEU A 488 -16.39 7.48 22.92
N ARG A 489 -17.53 6.80 23.12
CA ARG A 489 -18.24 6.73 24.42
C ARG A 489 -18.00 5.42 25.16
N SER A 490 -17.71 4.34 24.44
CA SER A 490 -17.24 3.05 24.97
C SER A 490 -15.79 3.14 25.41
#